data_AF-A0A0S1XBB9-F1
#
_entry.id   AF-A0A0S1XBB9-F1
#
_cell.length_a   1.000
_cell.length_b   1.000
_cell.length_c   1.000
_cell.angle_alpha   90.00
_cell.angle_beta   90.00
_cell.angle_gamma   90.00
#
_symmetry.space_group_name_H-M   'P 1'
#
loop_
_entity.id
_entity.type
_entity.pdbx_description
1 polymer ?
#
loop_
_entity_poly.entity_id
_entity_poly.type
_entity_poly.pdbx_seq_one_letter_code
_entity_poly.pdbx_strand_id
1 'polypeptide(L)'
;MEKKPRFLKEFEMWERRRKIAELFREALEAENKGEFETAKKKLDKVLELSKDYFPEIYFEACFKLVEVFFEEDNYRGSIKCALRALYNAPNRDLYLVGIERIRDMLFILKERGNLEVFKENMESMCRYLESNEELYAFVRGLIAIAEGEKDITKYLESISTPELKKALGVLIKSH
;
A
#
# COMPACT_ATOMS: atom_id res chain seq x y z
N MET A 1 5.11 -37.16 -7.65
CA MET A 1 4.38 -35.93 -8.02
C MET A 1 4.55 -35.72 -9.52
N GLU A 2 3.52 -36.03 -10.31
CA GLU A 2 3.55 -35.74 -11.76
C GLU A 2 3.54 -34.23 -11.98
N LYS A 3 4.52 -33.74 -12.73
CA LYS A 3 4.56 -32.33 -13.15
C LYS A 3 3.44 -32.12 -14.16
N LYS A 4 2.50 -31.22 -13.86
CA LYS A 4 1.48 -30.77 -14.84
C LYS A 4 2.15 -30.43 -16.19
N PRO A 5 1.59 -30.90 -17.32
CA PRO A 5 2.05 -30.54 -18.66
C PRO A 5 2.24 -29.04 -18.84
N ARG A 6 3.30 -28.63 -19.55
CA ARG A 6 3.66 -27.23 -19.78
C ARG A 6 2.52 -26.39 -20.36
N PHE A 7 1.79 -26.94 -21.33
CA PHE A 7 0.67 -26.24 -21.98
C PHE A 7 -0.47 -25.90 -21.00
N LEU A 8 -0.76 -26.78 -20.03
CA LEU A 8 -1.78 -26.51 -19.01
C LEU A 8 -1.38 -25.38 -18.10
N LYS A 9 -0.09 -25.30 -17.73
CA LYS A 9 0.42 -24.17 -16.93
C LYS A 9 0.36 -22.86 -17.69
N GLU A 10 0.72 -22.85 -18.97
CA GLU A 10 0.65 -21.65 -19.82
C GLU A 10 -0.81 -21.18 -20.00
N PHE A 11 -1.75 -22.11 -20.19
CA PHE A 11 -3.18 -21.81 -20.26
C PHE A 11 -3.74 -21.27 -18.93
N GLU A 12 -3.42 -21.90 -17.80
CA GLU A 12 -3.83 -21.44 -16.45
C GLU A 12 -3.34 -20.02 -16.18
N MET A 13 -2.09 -19.70 -16.56
CA MET A 13 -1.52 -18.36 -16.39
C MET A 13 -2.19 -17.33 -17.30
N TRP A 14 -2.52 -17.70 -18.54
CA TRP A 14 -3.26 -16.84 -19.45
C TRP A 14 -4.66 -16.54 -18.92
N GLU A 15 -5.39 -17.56 -18.47
CA GLU A 15 -6.74 -17.40 -17.92
C GLU A 15 -6.74 -16.52 -16.66
N ARG A 16 -5.75 -16.72 -15.79
CA ARG A 16 -5.56 -15.88 -14.59
C ARG A 16 -5.31 -14.42 -14.97
N ARG A 17 -4.43 -14.13 -15.95
CA ARG A 17 -4.20 -12.76 -16.46
C ARG A 17 -5.46 -12.16 -17.06
N ARG A 18 -6.22 -12.93 -17.86
CA ARG A 18 -7.49 -12.50 -18.44
C ARG A 18 -8.49 -12.10 -17.34
N LYS A 19 -8.61 -12.92 -16.30
CA LYS A 19 -9.53 -12.65 -15.18
C LYS A 19 -9.11 -11.42 -14.37
N ILE A 20 -7.80 -11.25 -14.13
CA ILE A 20 -7.26 -10.05 -13.48
C ILE A 20 -7.62 -8.79 -14.27
N ALA A 21 -7.42 -8.79 -15.59
CA ALA A 21 -7.72 -7.64 -16.44
C ALA A 21 -9.22 -7.28 -16.42
N GLU A 22 -10.09 -8.29 -16.46
CA GLU A 22 -11.54 -8.09 -16.33
C GLU A 22 -11.91 -7.47 -14.98
N LEU A 23 -11.35 -7.97 -13.88
CA LEU A 23 -11.61 -7.45 -12.54
C LEU A 23 -11.13 -6.02 -12.36
N PHE A 24 -9.97 -5.64 -12.93
CA PHE A 24 -9.52 -4.25 -12.92
C PHE A 24 -10.47 -3.32 -13.65
N ARG A 25 -10.95 -3.72 -14.83
CA ARG A 25 -11.94 -2.94 -15.58
C ARG A 25 -13.23 -2.76 -14.78
N GLU A 26 -13.73 -3.84 -14.19
CA GLU A 26 -14.94 -3.80 -13.34
C GLU A 26 -14.73 -2.92 -12.10
N ALA A 27 -13.54 -2.94 -11.50
CA ALA A 27 -13.21 -2.09 -10.36
C ALA A 27 -13.24 -0.60 -10.74
N LEU A 28 -12.63 -0.24 -11.87
CA LEU A 28 -12.63 1.13 -12.38
C LEU A 28 -14.04 1.62 -12.75
N GLU A 29 -14.85 0.75 -13.37
CA GLU A 29 -16.26 1.05 -13.67
C GLU A 29 -17.09 1.29 -12.41
N ALA A 30 -16.85 0.51 -11.35
CA ALA A 30 -17.51 0.69 -10.06
C ALA A 30 -17.06 1.98 -9.35
N GLU A 31 -15.76 2.24 -9.29
CA GLU A 31 -15.19 3.47 -8.73
C GLU A 31 -15.74 4.73 -9.42
N ASN A 32 -15.77 4.75 -10.76
CA ASN A 32 -16.34 5.87 -11.52
C ASN A 32 -17.83 6.13 -11.23
N LYS A 33 -18.55 5.14 -10.71
CA LYS A 33 -19.95 5.25 -10.28
C LYS A 33 -20.10 5.57 -8.79
N GLY A 34 -19.00 5.71 -8.05
CA GLY A 34 -18.98 5.86 -6.60
C GLY A 34 -19.30 4.56 -5.84
N GLU A 35 -19.28 3.41 -6.51
CA GLU A 35 -19.54 2.10 -5.91
C GLU A 35 -18.26 1.53 -5.24
N PHE A 36 -17.68 2.27 -4.29
CA PHE A 36 -16.36 1.97 -3.72
C PHE A 36 -16.25 0.57 -3.11
N GLU A 37 -17.29 0.07 -2.46
CA GLU A 37 -17.30 -1.29 -1.89
C GLU A 37 -17.22 -2.37 -2.97
N THR A 38 -17.89 -2.15 -4.12
CA THR A 38 -17.78 -3.03 -5.27
C THR A 38 -16.36 -2.98 -5.83
N ALA A 39 -15.80 -1.78 -6.02
CA ALA A 39 -14.42 -1.61 -6.51
C ALA A 39 -13.41 -2.34 -5.61
N LYS A 40 -13.52 -2.17 -4.27
CA LYS A 40 -12.67 -2.85 -3.29
C LYS A 40 -12.73 -4.36 -3.41
N LYS A 41 -13.94 -4.95 -3.47
CA LYS A 41 -14.11 -6.42 -3.62
C LYS A 41 -13.48 -6.96 -4.90
N LYS A 42 -13.57 -6.22 -6.01
CA LYS A 42 -12.94 -6.61 -7.28
C LYS A 42 -11.42 -6.58 -7.18
N LEU A 43 -10.87 -5.53 -6.57
CA LEU A 43 -9.43 -5.39 -6.36
C LEU A 43 -8.88 -6.41 -5.37
N ASP A 44 -9.60 -6.73 -4.29
CA ASP A 44 -9.23 -7.82 -3.38
C ASP A 44 -9.12 -9.16 -4.12
N LYS A 45 -10.02 -9.41 -5.08
CA LYS A 45 -9.91 -10.60 -5.93
C LYS A 45 -8.69 -10.56 -6.85
N VAL A 46 -8.31 -9.39 -7.36
CA VAL A 46 -7.06 -9.22 -8.11
C VAL A 46 -5.85 -9.54 -7.22
N LEU A 47 -5.84 -9.08 -5.97
CA LEU A 47 -4.75 -9.38 -5.03
C LEU A 47 -4.60 -10.88 -4.80
N GLU A 48 -5.69 -11.60 -4.55
CA GLU A 48 -5.67 -13.06 -4.41
C GLU A 48 -5.10 -13.76 -5.65
N LEU A 49 -5.48 -13.29 -6.84
CA LEU A 49 -5.03 -13.89 -8.10
C LEU A 49 -3.59 -13.52 -8.46
N SER A 50 -3.05 -12.41 -7.94
CA SER A 50 -1.73 -11.90 -8.32
C SER A 50 -0.63 -12.24 -7.33
N LYS A 51 -0.93 -12.40 -6.04
CA LYS A 51 0.04 -12.49 -4.94
C LYS A 51 1.29 -13.33 -5.23
N ASP A 52 1.11 -14.57 -5.69
CA ASP A 52 2.23 -15.52 -5.86
C ASP A 52 2.73 -15.62 -7.32
N TYR A 53 2.05 -14.96 -8.26
CA TYR A 53 2.22 -15.21 -9.70
C TYR A 53 2.60 -13.96 -10.50
N PHE A 54 2.14 -12.80 -10.04
CA PHE A 54 2.26 -11.52 -10.74
C PHE A 54 2.50 -10.39 -9.71
N PRO A 55 3.68 -10.32 -9.09
CA PRO A 55 3.91 -9.40 -7.99
C PRO A 55 3.82 -7.92 -8.41
N GLU A 56 4.13 -7.58 -9.66
CA GLU A 56 3.94 -6.22 -10.20
C GLU A 56 2.45 -5.86 -10.30
N ILE A 57 1.61 -6.82 -10.66
CA ILE A 57 0.16 -6.65 -10.67
C ILE A 57 -0.37 -6.50 -9.24
N TYR A 58 0.15 -7.30 -8.30
CA TYR A 58 -0.22 -7.19 -6.88
C TYR A 58 0.10 -5.81 -6.32
N PHE A 59 1.29 -5.28 -6.65
CA PHE A 59 1.74 -3.95 -6.28
C PHE A 59 0.79 -2.88 -6.81
N GLU A 60 0.47 -2.88 -8.11
CA GLU A 60 -0.43 -1.88 -8.68
C GLU A 60 -1.88 -2.04 -8.19
N ALA A 61 -2.35 -3.26 -7.93
CA ALA A 61 -3.66 -3.48 -7.34
C ALA A 61 -3.75 -2.91 -5.90
N CYS A 62 -2.65 -2.99 -5.13
CA CYS A 62 -2.59 -2.34 -3.82
C CYS A 62 -2.72 -0.82 -3.96
N PHE A 63 -2.00 -0.19 -4.89
CA PHE A 63 -2.11 1.25 -5.13
C PHE A 63 -3.46 1.66 -5.73
N LYS A 64 -4.11 0.79 -6.51
CA LYS A 64 -5.47 1.09 -6.95
C LYS A 64 -6.47 1.09 -5.78
N LEU A 65 -6.30 0.21 -4.80
CA LEU A 65 -7.07 0.27 -3.55
C LEU A 65 -6.76 1.54 -2.75
N VAL A 66 -5.51 2.02 -2.79
CA VAL A 66 -5.13 3.29 -2.14
C VAL A 66 -5.99 4.43 -2.65
N GLU A 67 -6.16 4.54 -3.97
CA GLU A 67 -6.99 5.55 -4.63
C GLU A 67 -8.45 5.44 -4.19
N VAL A 68 -9.05 4.24 -4.27
CA VAL A 68 -10.43 4.00 -3.86
C VAL A 68 -10.67 4.37 -2.39
N PHE A 69 -9.76 3.97 -1.48
CA PHE A 69 -9.87 4.37 -0.07
C PHE A 69 -9.68 5.86 0.14
N PHE A 70 -8.85 6.53 -0.68
CA PHE A 70 -8.60 7.95 -0.55
C PHE A 70 -9.81 8.76 -1.00
N GLU A 71 -10.50 8.33 -2.06
CA GLU A 71 -11.77 8.91 -2.52
C GLU A 71 -12.91 8.71 -1.51
N GLU A 72 -12.86 7.64 -0.71
CA GLU A 72 -13.80 7.38 0.40
C GLU A 72 -13.43 8.13 1.70
N ASP A 73 -12.45 9.05 1.66
CA ASP A 73 -11.85 9.73 2.83
C ASP A 73 -11.30 8.76 3.91
N ASN A 74 -11.08 7.49 3.55
CA ASN A 74 -10.51 6.48 4.41
C ASN A 74 -8.98 6.46 4.27
N TYR A 75 -8.35 7.57 4.65
CA TYR A 75 -6.90 7.78 4.51
C TYR A 75 -6.06 6.74 5.25
N ARG A 76 -6.57 6.23 6.39
CA ARG A 76 -5.94 5.13 7.11
C ARG A 76 -5.91 3.85 6.28
N GLY A 77 -7.03 3.50 5.64
CA GLY A 77 -7.13 2.37 4.71
C GLY A 77 -6.17 2.52 3.53
N SER A 78 -6.07 3.73 2.97
CA SER A 78 -5.11 4.07 1.91
C SER A 78 -3.68 3.77 2.34
N ILE A 79 -3.21 4.33 3.47
CA ILE A 79 -1.83 4.10 3.92
C ILE A 79 -1.54 2.63 4.22
N LYS A 80 -2.48 1.89 4.83
CA LYS A 80 -2.31 0.44 5.03
C LYS A 80 -2.14 -0.33 3.72
N CYS A 81 -2.91 0.01 2.69
CA CYS A 81 -2.77 -0.62 1.37
C CYS A 81 -1.42 -0.28 0.72
N ALA A 82 -0.96 0.96 0.85
CA ALA A 82 0.33 1.38 0.32
C ALA A 82 1.50 0.67 1.03
N LEU A 83 1.43 0.53 2.36
CA LEU A 83 2.43 -0.21 3.14
C LEU A 83 2.45 -1.71 2.78
N ARG A 84 1.28 -2.29 2.51
CA ARG A 84 1.18 -3.66 1.97
C ARG A 84 1.86 -3.77 0.60
N ALA A 85 1.73 -2.77 -0.27
CA ALA A 85 2.42 -2.73 -1.55
C ALA A 85 3.94 -2.72 -1.36
N LEU A 86 4.45 -1.85 -0.47
CA LEU A 86 5.87 -1.74 -0.17
C LEU A 86 6.45 -3.03 0.41
N TYR A 87 5.76 -3.64 1.37
CA TYR A 87 6.21 -4.89 1.98
C TYR A 87 6.35 -6.04 0.96
N ASN A 88 5.49 -6.06 -0.07
CA ASN A 88 5.50 -7.09 -1.11
C ASN A 88 6.11 -6.60 -2.44
N ALA A 89 6.85 -5.49 -2.45
CA ALA A 89 7.43 -4.96 -3.67
C ALA A 89 8.43 -5.99 -4.27
N PRO A 90 8.30 -6.37 -5.55
CA PRO A 90 9.14 -7.42 -6.13
C PRO A 90 10.58 -6.98 -6.41
N ASN A 91 10.84 -5.68 -6.41
CA ASN A 91 12.15 -5.11 -6.67
C ASN A 91 12.27 -3.72 -6.04
N ARG A 92 13.49 -3.21 -6.02
CA ARG A 92 13.82 -1.91 -5.44
C ARG A 92 13.14 -0.74 -6.17
N ASP A 93 12.98 -0.81 -7.47
CA ASP A 93 12.41 0.29 -8.25
C ASP A 93 10.94 0.51 -7.89
N LEU A 94 10.14 -0.56 -7.82
CA LEU A 94 8.75 -0.48 -7.37
C LEU A 94 8.66 -0.08 -5.89
N TYR A 95 9.59 -0.53 -5.04
CA TYR A 95 9.64 -0.07 -3.65
C TYR A 95 9.83 1.46 -3.56
N LEU A 96 10.77 2.02 -4.32
CA LEU A 96 11.02 3.47 -4.35
C LEU A 96 9.83 4.26 -4.93
N VAL A 97 9.23 3.80 -6.04
CA VAL A 97 8.01 4.39 -6.61
C VAL A 97 6.88 4.40 -5.58
N GLY A 98 6.71 3.30 -4.84
CA GLY A 98 5.69 3.21 -3.80
C GLY A 98 5.93 4.21 -2.66
N ILE A 99 7.19 4.44 -2.28
CA ILE A 99 7.55 5.44 -1.26
C ILE A 99 7.19 6.84 -1.73
N GLU A 100 7.46 7.18 -3.00
CA GLU A 100 7.09 8.48 -3.56
C GLU A 100 5.57 8.69 -3.51
N ARG A 101 4.78 7.69 -3.92
CA ARG A 101 3.31 7.75 -3.82
C ARG A 101 2.85 7.94 -2.36
N ILE A 102 3.47 7.24 -1.40
CA ILE A 102 3.17 7.41 0.02
C ILE A 102 3.52 8.81 0.52
N ARG A 103 4.69 9.33 0.17
CA ARG A 103 5.12 10.68 0.56
C ARG A 103 4.10 11.72 0.10
N ASP A 104 3.67 11.64 -1.15
CA ASP A 104 2.76 12.63 -1.73
C ASP A 104 1.39 12.58 -1.02
N MET A 105 0.88 11.38 -0.70
CA MET A 105 -0.32 11.25 0.14
C MET A 105 -0.14 11.82 1.53
N LEU A 106 0.95 11.48 2.22
CA LEU A 106 1.23 11.96 3.57
C LEU A 106 1.36 13.49 3.60
N PHE A 107 1.96 14.08 2.57
CA PHE A 107 2.00 15.53 2.40
C PHE A 107 0.59 16.12 2.31
N ILE A 108 -0.29 15.56 1.46
CA ILE A 108 -1.69 16.03 1.36
C ILE A 108 -2.41 15.92 2.71
N LEU A 109 -2.24 14.80 3.43
CA LEU A 109 -2.88 14.61 4.74
C LEU A 109 -2.38 15.60 5.78
N LYS A 110 -1.08 15.92 5.76
CA LYS A 110 -0.51 16.96 6.61
C LYS A 110 -1.14 18.32 6.32
N GLU A 111 -1.17 18.74 5.06
CA GLU A 111 -1.70 20.04 4.65
C GLU A 111 -3.19 20.19 5.00
N ARG A 112 -3.93 19.08 5.02
CA ARG A 112 -5.34 19.03 5.43
C ARG A 112 -5.56 18.89 6.95
N GLY A 113 -4.50 18.75 7.75
CA GLY A 113 -4.60 18.53 9.20
C GLY A 113 -5.12 17.14 9.59
N ASN A 114 -5.07 16.16 8.69
CA ASN A 114 -5.67 14.83 8.85
C ASN A 114 -4.70 13.75 9.36
N LEU A 115 -3.60 14.13 10.02
CA LEU A 115 -2.63 13.13 10.52
C LEU A 115 -3.17 12.33 11.72
N GLU A 116 -4.17 12.84 12.43
CA GLU A 116 -4.75 12.16 13.60
C GLU A 116 -5.36 10.79 13.27
N VAL A 117 -5.70 10.53 12.01
CA VAL A 117 -6.24 9.24 11.54
C VAL A 117 -5.32 8.05 11.87
N PHE A 118 -4.02 8.29 12.08
CA PHE A 118 -3.06 7.25 12.42
C PHE A 118 -3.02 6.89 13.91
N LYS A 119 -3.68 7.64 14.80
CA LYS A 119 -3.79 7.28 16.24
C LYS A 119 -4.51 5.95 16.44
N GLU A 120 -5.42 5.60 15.54
CA GLU A 120 -6.29 4.45 15.70
C GLU A 120 -5.94 3.29 14.78
N ASN A 121 -6.02 2.07 15.32
CA ASN A 121 -6.03 0.81 14.56
C ASN A 121 -4.78 0.54 13.69
N MET A 122 -3.68 1.28 13.87
CA MET A 122 -2.42 1.05 13.14
C MET A 122 -1.61 -0.13 13.69
N GLU A 123 -1.91 -0.62 14.90
CA GLU A 123 -1.20 -1.75 15.53
C GLU A 123 -1.31 -3.06 14.73
N SER A 124 -2.42 -3.25 14.01
CA SER A 124 -2.55 -4.36 13.05
C SER A 124 -1.50 -4.31 11.94
N MET A 125 -1.16 -3.10 11.48
CA MET A 125 -0.15 -2.88 10.46
C MET A 125 1.26 -3.07 11.03
N CYS A 126 1.52 -2.63 12.27
CA CYS A 126 2.76 -2.92 12.99
C CYS A 126 3.04 -4.42 13.03
N ARG A 127 2.06 -5.23 13.47
CA ARG A 127 2.18 -6.70 13.49
C ARG A 127 2.43 -7.31 12.12
N TYR A 128 1.76 -6.81 11.08
CA TYR A 128 1.98 -7.30 9.71
C TYR A 128 3.41 -7.01 9.21
N LEU A 129 4.02 -5.92 9.67
CA LEU A 129 5.34 -5.46 9.23
C LEU A 129 6.48 -5.86 10.18
N GLU A 130 6.24 -6.68 11.21
CA GLU A 130 7.22 -6.96 12.27
C GLU A 130 8.55 -7.54 11.75
N SER A 131 8.51 -8.24 10.61
CA SER A 131 9.68 -8.81 9.92
C SER A 131 10.43 -7.80 9.04
N ASN A 132 9.86 -6.61 8.81
CA ASN A 132 10.45 -5.52 8.03
C ASN A 132 10.67 -4.32 8.95
N GLU A 133 11.86 -4.25 9.52
CA GLU A 133 12.24 -3.29 10.56
C GLU A 133 12.02 -1.83 10.13
N GLU A 134 12.39 -1.45 8.89
CA GLU A 134 12.24 -0.05 8.46
C GLU A 134 10.77 0.34 8.23
N LEU A 135 9.95 -0.54 7.65
CA LEU A 135 8.52 -0.25 7.47
C LEU A 135 7.79 -0.25 8.82
N TYR A 136 8.18 -1.14 9.74
CA TYR A 136 7.69 -1.11 11.11
C TYR A 136 8.02 0.23 11.79
N ALA A 137 9.28 0.65 11.75
CA ALA A 137 9.72 1.92 12.31
C ALA A 137 8.99 3.11 11.67
N PHE A 138 8.78 3.08 10.35
CA PHE A 138 8.01 4.09 9.64
C PHE A 138 6.58 4.22 10.17
N VAL A 139 5.86 3.10 10.35
CA VAL A 139 4.50 3.11 10.91
C VAL A 139 4.49 3.62 12.35
N ARG A 140 5.44 3.18 13.18
CA ARG A 140 5.59 3.69 14.56
C ARG A 140 5.83 5.19 14.58
N GLY A 141 6.62 5.70 13.63
CA GLY A 141 6.82 7.14 13.43
C GLY A 141 5.53 7.88 13.05
N LEU A 142 4.70 7.32 12.16
CA LEU A 142 3.41 7.92 11.81
C LEU A 142 2.47 8.02 13.02
N ILE A 143 2.40 6.96 13.84
CA ILE A 143 1.60 6.94 15.06
C ILE A 143 2.10 8.01 16.03
N ALA A 144 3.41 8.06 16.28
CA ALA A 144 4.04 9.03 17.15
C ALA A 144 3.76 10.49 16.72
N ILE A 145 3.89 10.79 15.43
CA ILE A 145 3.55 12.12 14.88
C ILE A 145 2.08 12.44 15.13
N ALA A 146 1.19 11.49 14.87
CA ALA A 146 -0.23 11.68 15.11
C ALA A 146 -0.53 11.93 16.60
N GLU A 147 0.17 11.28 17.51
CA GLU A 147 0.10 11.50 18.97
C GLU A 147 0.73 12.84 19.43
N GLY A 148 1.36 13.59 18.52
CA GLY A 148 1.99 14.88 18.81
C GLY A 148 3.43 14.79 19.30
N GLU A 149 4.09 13.63 19.14
CA GLU A 149 5.52 13.47 19.44
C GLU A 149 6.34 14.34 18.47
N LYS A 150 7.12 15.29 19.02
CA LYS A 150 7.94 16.22 18.23
C LYS A 150 9.29 15.65 17.83
N ASP A 151 9.79 14.66 18.56
CA ASP A 151 11.06 14.00 18.30
C ASP A 151 10.83 12.57 17.82
N ILE A 152 11.06 12.35 16.54
CA ILE A 152 10.94 11.04 15.90
C ILE A 152 12.29 10.43 15.52
N THR A 153 13.40 10.97 16.05
CA THR A 153 14.76 10.57 15.66
C THR A 153 14.99 9.07 15.82
N LYS A 154 14.52 8.49 16.92
CA LYS A 154 14.57 7.04 17.18
C LYS A 154 13.97 6.17 16.07
N TYR A 155 12.90 6.64 15.43
CA TYR A 155 12.26 5.92 14.31
C TYR A 155 13.05 6.13 13.01
N LEU A 156 13.56 7.34 12.78
CA LEU A 156 14.38 7.64 11.61
C LEU A 156 15.68 6.83 11.60
N GLU A 157 16.32 6.62 12.74
CA GLU A 157 17.56 5.83 12.82
C GLU A 157 17.38 4.38 12.32
N SER A 158 16.20 3.81 12.55
CA SER A 158 15.85 2.43 12.13
C SER A 158 15.45 2.32 10.65
N ILE A 159 15.30 3.44 9.93
CA ILE A 159 14.94 3.44 8.52
C ILE A 159 16.21 3.50 7.67
N SER A 160 16.50 2.45 6.91
CA SER A 160 17.70 2.44 6.06
C SER A 160 17.51 3.25 4.77
N THR A 161 16.29 3.23 4.22
CA THR A 161 15.98 3.87 2.93
C THR A 161 15.85 5.41 3.06
N PRO A 162 16.70 6.20 2.38
CA PRO A 162 16.65 7.67 2.48
C PRO A 162 15.33 8.28 2.03
N GLU A 163 14.68 7.73 1.01
CA GLU A 163 13.39 8.20 0.49
C GLU A 163 12.29 8.01 1.53
N LEU A 164 12.31 6.88 2.25
CA LEU A 164 11.34 6.58 3.30
C LEU A 164 11.54 7.49 4.53
N LYS A 165 12.80 7.74 4.91
CA LYS A 165 13.17 8.77 5.90
C LYS A 165 12.61 10.13 5.54
N LYS A 166 12.78 10.55 4.28
CA LYS A 166 12.26 11.83 3.78
C LYS A 166 10.73 11.87 3.84
N ALA A 167 10.05 10.78 3.47
CA ALA A 167 8.60 10.70 3.52
C ALA A 167 8.05 10.94 4.93
N LEU A 168 8.68 10.35 5.95
CA LEU A 168 8.32 10.59 7.34
C LEU A 168 8.73 12.00 7.81
N GLY A 169 9.94 12.44 7.46
CA GLY A 169 10.50 13.72 7.88
C GLY A 169 9.75 14.94 7.33
N VAL A 170 9.08 14.83 6.19
CA VAL A 170 8.20 15.90 5.65
C VAL A 170 7.06 16.21 6.62
N LEU A 171 6.64 15.27 7.46
CA LEU A 171 5.54 15.49 8.39
C LEU A 171 5.88 16.43 9.55
N ILE A 172 7.12 16.38 10.05
CA ILE A 172 7.56 17.18 11.20
C ILE A 172 8.09 18.58 10.85
N LYS A 173 8.47 18.82 9.59
CA LYS A 173 9.01 20.12 9.18
C LYS A 173 7.87 21.12 8.98
N SER A 174 7.71 22.08 9.88
CA SER A 174 6.92 23.28 9.56
C SER A 174 7.67 24.08 8.50
N HIS A 175 7.01 24.37 7.38
CA HIS A 175 7.45 25.46 6.50
C HIS A 175 7.07 26.80 7.13
#